data_AF-A0A1I1Q7J5-F1
#
_entry.id   AF-A0A1I1Q7J5-F1
#
_cell.length_a   1.000
_cell.length_b   1.000
_cell.length_c   1.000
_cell.angle_alpha   90.00
_cell.angle_beta   90.00
_cell.angle_gamma   90.00
#
_symmetry.space_group_name_H-M   'P 1'
#
loop_
_entity.id
_entity.type
_entity.pdbx_description
1 polymer ?
#
loop_
_entity_poly.entity_id
_entity_poly.type
_entity_poly.pdbx_seq_one_letter_code
_entity_poly.pdbx_strand_id
1 'polypeptide(L)'
;MEDTTADAGLSAVGMLGNGAPASQVLEAVAMRKHGDPAWEPFHYEKVSETEYEVSGGAPAVVGGVKKWPGPHSSVLVTLDEIAEEQQIRFPAEVAQEPAAIARQPVPDQAQSSPAASFLTVVLQLPQDEQGRKRICNALSLDADFFGGRVTATSLADEIAVNQLLELRCDPADVQDVRTRVAKRNPGN
;
A
#
# COMPACT_ATOMS: atom_id res chain seq x y z
N MET A 1 -0.20 26.52 17.47
CA MET A 1 -0.88 26.42 16.17
C MET A 1 -0.50 25.06 15.65
N GLU A 2 -1.37 24.08 15.92
CA GLU A 2 -1.22 22.73 15.39
C GLU A 2 -1.56 22.81 13.91
N ASP A 3 -0.54 22.54 13.08
CA ASP A 3 -0.65 22.46 11.64
C ASP A 3 -1.30 21.11 11.31
N THR A 4 -2.62 21.06 11.47
CA THR A 4 -3.43 19.88 11.15
C THR A 4 -3.87 19.96 9.69
N THR A 5 -2.95 20.14 8.76
CA THR A 5 -3.22 19.70 7.38
C THR A 5 -3.26 18.18 7.44
N ALA A 6 -4.45 17.62 7.57
CA ALA A 6 -4.68 16.19 7.45
C ALA A 6 -4.18 15.78 6.07
N ASP A 7 -2.93 15.31 6.01
CA ASP A 7 -2.36 14.76 4.79
C ASP A 7 -3.18 13.51 4.48
N ALA A 8 -3.98 13.55 3.41
CA ALA A 8 -4.90 12.48 3.03
C ALA A 8 -4.19 11.15 2.70
N GLY A 9 -2.87 11.05 2.92
CA GLY A 9 -2.04 9.90 2.59
C GLY A 9 -1.87 9.73 1.08
N LEU A 10 -2.07 10.80 0.32
CA LEU A 10 -1.98 10.83 -1.14
C LEU A 10 -0.74 11.58 -1.58
N SER A 11 -0.05 11.03 -2.59
CA SER A 11 1.03 11.72 -3.28
C SER A 11 0.53 12.98 -4.01
N ALA A 12 1.43 13.85 -4.44
CA ALA A 12 1.06 15.04 -5.22
C ALA A 12 0.46 14.70 -6.60
N VAL A 13 0.76 13.53 -7.16
CA VAL A 13 0.21 13.06 -8.44
C VAL A 13 0.12 11.55 -8.41
N GLY A 14 -0.87 10.96 -9.08
CA GLY A 14 -1.02 9.52 -9.13
C GLY A 14 -2.03 9.02 -10.15
N MET A 15 -1.96 7.72 -10.43
CA MET A 15 -2.91 7.01 -11.27
C MET A 15 -4.00 6.36 -10.41
N LEU A 16 -5.23 6.40 -10.90
CA LEU A 16 -6.40 5.81 -10.25
C LEU A 16 -6.80 4.50 -10.93
N GLY A 17 -7.52 3.65 -10.20
CA GLY A 17 -8.02 2.37 -10.69
C GLY A 17 -7.27 1.13 -10.23
N ASN A 18 -6.28 1.25 -9.32
CA ASN A 18 -5.61 0.14 -8.61
C ASN A 18 -4.94 0.59 -7.29
N GLY A 19 -5.38 1.71 -6.70
CA GLY A 19 -4.64 2.42 -5.65
C GLY A 19 -5.00 2.06 -4.20
N ALA A 20 -4.17 2.57 -3.29
CA ALA A 20 -4.30 2.53 -1.83
C ALA A 20 -5.70 3.01 -1.35
N PRO A 21 -6.12 2.70 -0.11
CA PRO A 21 -7.44 3.09 0.42
C PRO A 21 -7.79 4.57 0.23
N ALA A 22 -6.81 5.47 0.39
CA ALA A 22 -7.00 6.91 0.16
C ALA A 22 -7.36 7.24 -1.31
N SER A 23 -6.74 6.55 -2.28
CA SER A 23 -7.03 6.74 -3.70
C SER A 23 -8.43 6.24 -4.05
N GLN A 24 -8.91 5.17 -3.41
CA GLN A 24 -10.29 4.68 -3.60
C GLN A 24 -11.35 5.65 -3.07
N VAL A 25 -11.03 6.36 -1.99
CA VAL A 25 -11.90 7.42 -1.49
C VAL A 25 -11.92 8.61 -2.44
N LEU A 26 -10.76 9.02 -2.94
CA LEU A 26 -10.66 10.07 -3.95
C LEU A 26 -11.47 9.72 -5.22
N GLU A 27 -11.37 8.47 -5.69
CA GLU A 27 -12.17 7.96 -6.82
C GLU A 27 -13.67 8.08 -6.56
N ALA A 28 -14.11 7.67 -5.38
CA ALA A 28 -15.52 7.71 -4.99
C ALA A 28 -16.09 9.14 -4.98
N VAL A 29 -15.35 10.08 -4.38
CA VAL A 29 -15.75 11.48 -4.36
C VAL A 29 -15.79 12.04 -5.78
N ALA A 30 -14.77 11.75 -6.60
CA ALA A 30 -14.71 12.22 -7.98
C ALA A 30 -15.89 11.70 -8.83
N MET A 31 -16.20 10.40 -8.75
CA MET A 31 -17.33 9.81 -9.45
C MET A 31 -18.67 10.42 -9.00
N ARG A 32 -18.84 10.62 -7.68
CA ARG A 32 -20.04 11.27 -7.12
C ARG A 32 -20.19 12.71 -7.61
N LYS A 33 -19.11 13.48 -7.67
CA LYS A 33 -19.12 14.88 -8.15
C LYS A 33 -19.35 14.99 -9.65
N HIS A 34 -18.77 14.08 -10.44
CA HIS A 34 -18.98 14.07 -11.89
C HIS A 34 -20.42 13.69 -12.26
N GLY A 35 -21.02 12.73 -11.54
CA GLY A 35 -22.44 12.36 -11.66
C GLY A 35 -22.81 11.54 -12.89
N ASP A 36 -21.92 11.40 -13.88
CA ASP A 36 -22.10 10.48 -15.02
C ASP A 36 -21.67 9.05 -14.63
N PRO A 37 -22.58 8.06 -14.66
CA PRO A 37 -22.25 6.67 -14.33
C PRO A 37 -21.32 5.98 -15.34
N ALA A 38 -21.16 6.52 -16.55
CA ALA A 38 -20.24 5.99 -17.56
C ALA A 38 -18.82 6.54 -17.42
N TRP A 39 -18.61 7.53 -16.54
CA TRP A 39 -17.31 8.16 -16.33
C TRP A 39 -16.53 7.48 -15.22
N GLU A 40 -15.25 7.21 -15.48
CA GLU A 40 -14.33 6.65 -14.49
C GLU A 40 -13.04 7.48 -14.41
N PRO A 41 -12.57 7.79 -13.18
CA PRO A 41 -11.33 8.51 -12.96
C PRO A 41 -10.12 7.63 -13.29
N PHE A 42 -9.05 8.24 -13.79
CA PHE A 42 -7.79 7.55 -14.10
C PHE A 42 -6.53 8.27 -13.58
N HIS A 43 -6.61 9.56 -13.26
CA HIS A 43 -5.47 10.36 -12.83
C HIS A 43 -5.91 11.41 -11.81
N TYR A 44 -5.02 11.77 -10.89
CA TYR A 44 -5.19 12.95 -10.05
C TYR A 44 -3.90 13.72 -9.86
N GLU A 45 -4.04 15.01 -9.61
CA GLU A 45 -2.94 15.93 -9.29
C GLU A 45 -3.36 16.87 -8.16
N LYS A 46 -2.46 17.13 -7.21
CA LYS A 46 -2.65 18.10 -6.14
C LYS A 46 -2.46 19.50 -6.73
N VAL A 47 -3.55 20.26 -6.81
CA VAL A 47 -3.55 21.61 -7.41
C VAL A 47 -3.45 22.71 -6.37
N SER A 48 -3.76 22.40 -5.11
CA SER A 48 -3.54 23.30 -3.97
C SER A 48 -3.28 22.51 -2.69
N GLU A 49 -3.00 23.19 -1.57
CA GLU A 49 -2.81 22.51 -0.28
C GLU A 49 -4.04 21.70 0.15
N THR A 50 -5.23 22.12 -0.30
CA THR A 50 -6.53 21.57 0.12
C THR A 50 -7.29 20.86 -0.99
N GLU A 51 -6.77 20.82 -2.22
CA GLU A 51 -7.52 20.33 -3.38
C GLU A 51 -6.70 19.45 -4.33
N TYR A 52 -7.39 18.47 -4.88
CA TYR A 52 -6.93 17.61 -5.97
C TYR A 52 -7.80 17.82 -7.20
N GLU A 53 -7.18 17.97 -8.36
CA GLU A 53 -7.87 17.81 -9.63
C GLU A 53 -7.83 16.33 -10.03
N VAL A 54 -9.00 15.75 -10.27
CA VAL A 54 -9.15 14.35 -10.69
C VAL A 54 -9.64 14.33 -12.13
N SER A 55 -8.86 13.70 -13.01
CA SER A 55 -9.16 13.53 -14.43
C SER A 55 -9.68 12.13 -14.73
N GLY A 56 -10.66 12.05 -15.62
CA GLY A 56 -11.30 10.79 -16.02
C GLY A 56 -12.00 10.87 -17.36
N GLY A 57 -12.66 9.79 -17.75
CA GLY A 57 -13.47 9.70 -18.96
C GLY A 57 -14.24 8.39 -19.04
N ALA A 58 -14.89 8.14 -20.18
CA ALA A 58 -15.55 6.87 -20.42
C ALA A 58 -14.54 5.77 -20.81
N PRO A 59 -14.40 4.69 -20.02
CA PRO A 59 -13.47 3.62 -20.33
C PRO A 59 -14.02 2.69 -21.43
N ALA A 60 -13.12 2.12 -22.21
CA ALA A 60 -13.40 1.08 -23.19
C ALA A 60 -12.28 0.04 -23.19
N VAL A 61 -12.62 -1.22 -23.43
CA VAL A 61 -11.62 -2.29 -23.61
C VAL A 61 -11.25 -2.33 -25.09
N VAL A 62 -10.03 -1.88 -25.40
CA VAL A 62 -9.50 -1.85 -26.77
C VAL A 62 -8.30 -2.78 -26.83
N GLY A 63 -8.47 -3.93 -27.50
CA GLY A 63 -7.41 -4.96 -27.59
C GLY A 63 -7.10 -5.62 -26.24
N GLY A 64 -8.10 -5.83 -25.38
CA GLY A 64 -7.93 -6.44 -24.07
C GLY A 64 -7.38 -5.51 -22.97
N VAL A 65 -7.07 -4.26 -23.30
CA VAL A 65 -6.56 -3.26 -22.36
C VAL A 65 -7.62 -2.18 -22.16
N LYS A 66 -7.87 -1.80 -20.89
CA LYS A 66 -8.73 -0.67 -20.56
C LYS A 66 -8.07 0.63 -21.00
N LYS A 67 -8.79 1.42 -21.80
CA LYS A 67 -8.36 2.73 -22.31
C LYS A 67 -9.50 3.74 -22.17
N TRP A 68 -9.18 5.02 -22.33
CA TRP A 68 -10.14 6.12 -22.31
C TRP A 68 -10.13 6.84 -23.67
N PRO A 69 -10.72 6.25 -24.73
CA PRO A 69 -10.64 6.79 -26.09
C PRO A 69 -11.54 8.02 -26.35
N GLY A 70 -12.46 8.32 -25.42
CA GLY A 70 -13.38 9.46 -25.51
C GLY A 70 -12.82 10.76 -24.91
N PRO A 71 -13.64 11.82 -24.86
CA PRO A 71 -13.27 13.07 -24.20
C PRO A 71 -12.99 12.84 -22.71
N HIS A 72 -12.01 13.58 -22.19
CA HIS A 72 -11.68 13.60 -20.77
C HIS A 72 -12.23 14.86 -20.11
N SER A 73 -12.56 14.75 -18.85
CA SER A 73 -13.02 15.85 -18.00
C SER A 73 -12.35 15.74 -16.64
N SER A 74 -12.29 16.87 -15.92
CA SER A 74 -11.78 16.92 -14.57
C SER A 74 -12.84 17.39 -13.56
N VAL A 75 -12.65 16.99 -12.31
CA VAL A 75 -13.40 17.49 -11.15
C VAL A 75 -12.42 17.87 -10.05
N LEU A 76 -12.71 18.93 -9.32
CA LEU A 76 -11.95 19.29 -8.11
C LEU A 76 -12.51 18.53 -6.91
N VAL A 77 -11.63 17.97 -6.09
CA VAL A 77 -11.96 17.26 -4.86
C VAL A 77 -11.19 17.89 -3.71
N THR A 78 -11.88 18.28 -2.64
CA THR A 78 -11.25 18.88 -1.46
C THR A 78 -10.84 17.83 -0.43
N LEU A 79 -9.89 18.16 0.46
CA LEU A 79 -9.52 17.30 1.60
C LEU A 79 -10.72 17.01 2.52
N ASP A 80 -11.61 17.97 2.72
CA ASP A 80 -12.81 17.80 3.55
C ASP A 80 -13.76 16.75 2.95
N GLU A 81 -13.95 16.76 1.63
CA GLU A 81 -14.77 15.77 0.93
C GLU A 81 -14.16 14.37 1.00
N ILE A 82 -12.82 14.27 0.97
CA ILE A 82 -12.10 13.01 1.15
C ILE A 82 -12.28 12.50 2.58
N ALA A 83 -12.16 13.36 3.59
CA ALA A 83 -12.32 12.99 5.00
C ALA A 83 -13.76 12.52 5.32
N GLU A 84 -14.77 13.22 4.78
CA GLU A 84 -16.17 12.82 4.91
C GLU A 84 -16.43 11.43 4.30
N GLU A 85 -15.95 11.21 3.07
CA GLU A 85 -16.13 9.93 2.39
C GLU A 85 -15.30 8.80 3.05
N GLN A 86 -14.13 9.10 3.62
CA GLN A 86 -13.35 8.17 4.45
C GLN A 86 -14.16 7.69 5.65
N GLN A 87 -14.83 8.60 6.36
CA GLN A 87 -15.65 8.26 7.52
C GLN A 87 -16.88 7.42 7.17
N ILE A 88 -17.45 7.62 5.98
CA ILE A 88 -18.58 6.82 5.47
C ILE A 88 -18.12 5.41 5.09
N ARG A 89 -16.98 5.28 4.40
CA ARG A 89 -16.48 4.01 3.85
C ARG A 89 -15.72 3.15 4.85
N PHE A 90 -15.02 3.80 5.76
CA PHE A 90 -14.26 3.18 6.83
C PHE A 90 -14.74 3.80 8.14
N PRO A 91 -15.95 3.47 8.61
CA PRO A 91 -16.39 3.89 9.92
C PRO A 91 -15.34 3.41 10.92
N ALA A 92 -14.72 4.37 11.62
CA ALA A 92 -13.72 4.08 12.62
C ALA A 92 -14.32 3.07 13.60
N GLU A 93 -13.78 1.85 13.63
CA GLU A 93 -14.04 0.93 14.73
C GLU A 93 -13.59 1.66 15.98
N VAL A 94 -14.55 1.95 16.86
CA VAL A 94 -14.37 2.74 18.07
C VAL A 94 -13.16 2.20 18.80
N ALA A 95 -12.09 3.00 18.83
CA ALA A 95 -10.86 2.67 19.54
C ALA A 95 -11.24 2.26 20.97
N GLN A 96 -11.02 0.99 21.30
CA GLN A 96 -10.95 0.60 22.71
C GLN A 96 -9.76 1.34 23.29
N GLU A 97 -10.07 2.28 24.18
CA GLU A 97 -9.15 3.03 25.01
C GLU A 97 -8.11 2.05 25.61
N PRO A 98 -6.81 2.15 25.29
CA PRO A 98 -5.83 1.30 25.93
C PRO A 98 -5.75 1.71 27.39
N ALA A 99 -6.18 0.80 28.26
CA ALA A 99 -6.09 0.92 29.71
C ALA A 99 -4.70 1.42 30.10
N ALA A 100 -4.68 2.50 30.87
CA ALA A 100 -3.48 3.15 31.36
C ALA A 100 -2.58 2.14 32.11
N ILE A 101 -1.48 1.72 31.48
CA ILE A 101 -0.40 1.03 32.18
C ILE A 101 0.52 2.11 32.77
N ALA A 102 0.62 2.08 34.10
CA ALA A 102 1.35 3.03 34.91
C ALA A 102 2.81 3.22 34.45
N ARG A 103 3.20 4.48 34.29
CA ARG A 103 4.57 4.93 34.06
C ARG A 103 5.44 4.56 35.27
N GLN A 104 6.49 3.76 35.08
CA GLN A 104 7.63 3.74 35.99
C GLN A 104 8.79 4.54 35.37
N PRO A 105 9.57 5.31 36.16
CA PRO A 105 10.61 6.17 35.64
C PRO A 105 11.89 5.37 35.31
N VAL A 106 12.46 5.70 34.17
CA VAL A 106 13.69 5.18 33.57
C VAL A 106 14.92 5.85 34.22
N PRO A 107 16.04 5.15 34.48
CA PRO A 107 17.35 5.77 34.48
C PRO A 107 17.93 5.74 33.07
N ASP A 108 18.16 6.94 32.57
CA ASP A 108 18.86 7.31 31.34
C ASP A 108 20.21 6.61 31.19
N GLN A 109 20.42 5.81 30.13
CA GLN A 109 21.73 5.54 29.54
C GLN A 109 21.67 5.19 28.04
N ALA A 110 22.47 5.96 27.30
CA ALA A 110 23.12 5.66 26.02
C ALA A 110 22.26 5.58 24.74
N GLN A 111 22.39 6.65 23.96
CA GLN A 111 22.05 6.76 22.55
C GLN A 111 22.64 5.58 21.74
N SER A 112 21.76 4.67 21.33
CA SER A 112 21.89 3.99 20.04
C SER A 112 20.54 4.11 19.37
N SER A 113 20.50 4.70 18.17
CA SER A 113 19.30 4.60 17.34
C SER A 113 19.03 3.11 17.15
N PRO A 114 17.84 2.59 17.52
CA PRO A 114 17.56 1.17 17.32
C PRO A 114 17.70 0.88 15.83
N ALA A 115 18.61 -0.03 15.48
CA ALA A 115 18.73 -0.48 14.11
C ALA A 115 17.37 -1.02 13.66
N ALA A 116 16.85 -0.52 12.53
CA ALA A 116 15.58 -0.98 12.01
C ALA A 116 15.68 -2.48 11.70
N SER A 117 14.83 -3.27 12.35
CA SER A 117 14.72 -4.71 12.11
C SER A 117 13.73 -4.96 10.97
N PHE A 118 14.15 -5.70 9.95
CA PHE A 118 13.33 -6.00 8.77
C PHE A 118 12.99 -7.49 8.71
N LEU A 119 11.74 -7.82 8.37
CA LEU A 119 11.26 -9.18 8.15
C LEU A 119 10.83 -9.33 6.69
N THR A 120 11.32 -10.36 5.99
CA THR A 120 10.85 -10.71 4.63
C THR A 120 9.81 -11.82 4.74
N VAL A 121 8.62 -11.58 4.19
CA VAL A 121 7.51 -12.54 4.18
C VAL A 121 7.15 -12.88 2.74
N VAL A 122 7.05 -14.17 2.43
CA VAL A 122 6.54 -14.67 1.15
C VAL A 122 5.17 -15.29 1.38
N LEU A 123 4.17 -14.80 0.66
CA LEU A 123 2.79 -15.23 0.80
C LEU A 123 2.31 -15.83 -0.52
N GLN A 124 1.78 -17.05 -0.44
CA GLN A 124 1.04 -17.62 -1.56
C GLN A 124 -0.31 -16.93 -1.65
N LEU A 125 -0.58 -16.31 -2.80
CA LEU A 125 -1.84 -15.63 -3.01
C LEU A 125 -2.99 -16.63 -3.25
N PRO A 126 -4.22 -16.30 -2.81
CA PRO A 126 -5.42 -17.08 -3.11
C PRO A 126 -5.65 -17.20 -4.62
N GLN A 127 -6.30 -18.28 -5.05
CA GLN A 127 -6.66 -18.46 -6.46
C GLN A 127 -7.81 -17.55 -6.90
N ASP A 128 -8.67 -17.15 -5.96
CA ASP A 128 -9.77 -16.24 -6.23
C ASP A 128 -9.32 -14.78 -6.34
N GLU A 129 -9.85 -14.08 -7.34
CA GLU A 129 -9.47 -12.70 -7.65
C GLU A 129 -9.78 -11.75 -6.47
N GLN A 130 -10.89 -11.97 -5.75
CA GLN A 130 -11.24 -11.18 -4.57
C GLN A 130 -10.26 -11.40 -3.41
N GLY A 131 -9.80 -12.62 -3.19
CA GLY A 131 -8.79 -12.99 -2.20
C GLY A 131 -7.44 -12.36 -2.49
N ARG A 132 -7.01 -12.40 -3.75
CA ARG A 132 -5.80 -11.69 -4.20
C ARG A 132 -5.88 -10.20 -3.90
N LYS A 133 -6.99 -9.55 -4.27
CA LYS A 133 -7.21 -8.12 -4.02
C LYS A 133 -7.15 -7.79 -2.54
N ARG A 134 -7.78 -8.60 -1.68
CA ARG A 134 -7.74 -8.43 -0.22
C ARG A 134 -6.31 -8.44 0.33
N ILE A 135 -5.50 -9.42 -0.07
CA ILE A 135 -4.11 -9.52 0.41
C ILE A 135 -3.24 -8.38 -0.14
N CYS A 136 -3.37 -8.04 -1.42
CA CYS A 136 -2.59 -6.94 -2.01
C CYS A 136 -2.93 -5.60 -1.32
N ASN A 137 -4.21 -5.37 -1.00
CA ASN A 137 -4.62 -4.17 -0.28
C ASN A 137 -4.07 -4.13 1.17
N ALA A 138 -4.16 -5.27 1.88
CA ALA A 138 -3.67 -5.36 3.26
C ALA A 138 -2.15 -5.18 3.39
N LEU A 139 -1.40 -5.53 2.35
CA LEU A 139 0.07 -5.45 2.30
C LEU A 139 0.55 -4.41 1.30
N SER A 140 -0.23 -3.34 1.15
CA SER A 140 0.18 -2.16 0.39
C SER A 140 1.43 -1.55 1.00
N LEU A 141 2.24 -0.87 0.19
CA LEU A 141 3.34 -0.05 0.72
C LEU A 141 2.80 0.90 1.79
N ASP A 142 3.57 1.04 2.87
CA ASP A 142 3.26 1.84 4.06
C ASP A 142 2.04 1.38 4.88
N ALA A 143 1.41 0.25 4.54
CA ALA A 143 0.39 -0.33 5.38
C ALA A 143 0.95 -0.73 6.75
N ASP A 144 0.15 -0.53 7.79
CA ASP A 144 0.42 -1.15 9.09
C ASP A 144 0.05 -2.63 9.02
N PHE A 145 1.01 -3.46 9.38
CA PHE A 145 0.87 -4.89 9.51
C PHE A 145 1.29 -5.29 10.92
N PHE A 146 0.32 -5.33 11.84
CA PHE A 146 0.52 -5.68 13.25
C PHE A 146 1.59 -4.82 13.94
N GLY A 147 1.58 -3.50 13.71
CA GLY A 147 2.56 -2.56 14.27
C GLY A 147 3.89 -2.51 13.52
N GLY A 148 4.05 -3.29 12.46
CA GLY A 148 5.14 -3.19 11.50
C GLY A 148 4.72 -2.43 10.25
N ARG A 149 5.58 -1.58 9.69
CA ARG A 149 5.29 -0.87 8.44
C ARG A 149 5.75 -1.69 7.24
N VAL A 150 4.86 -1.89 6.27
CA VAL A 150 5.21 -2.53 5.00
C VAL A 150 6.11 -1.58 4.20
N THR A 151 7.39 -1.91 4.07
CA THR A 151 8.39 -1.06 3.39
C THR A 151 8.68 -1.49 1.95
N ALA A 152 8.29 -2.72 1.59
CA ALA A 152 8.45 -3.26 0.24
C ALA A 152 7.43 -4.37 -0.03
N THR A 153 6.81 -4.33 -1.21
CA THR A 153 5.90 -5.38 -1.70
C THR A 153 6.27 -5.72 -3.14
N SER A 154 6.40 -7.01 -3.45
CA SER A 154 6.69 -7.51 -4.80
C SER A 154 5.68 -8.57 -5.19
N LEU A 155 5.09 -8.44 -6.37
CA LEU A 155 4.13 -9.40 -6.95
C LEU A 155 4.83 -10.13 -8.10
N ALA A 156 4.93 -11.45 -8.01
CA ALA A 156 5.47 -12.31 -9.06
C ALA A 156 4.56 -13.53 -9.25
N ASP A 157 4.27 -13.87 -10.51
CA ASP A 157 3.42 -15.01 -10.87
C ASP A 157 4.11 -16.36 -10.58
N GLU A 158 5.44 -16.38 -10.63
CA GLU A 158 6.28 -17.51 -10.22
C GLU A 158 7.41 -16.99 -9.33
N ILE A 159 7.59 -17.59 -8.15
CA ILE A 159 8.66 -17.20 -7.24
C ILE A 159 9.83 -18.17 -7.42
N ALA A 160 10.88 -17.73 -8.12
CA ALA A 160 12.19 -18.36 -8.05
C ALA A 160 12.87 -18.00 -6.70
N VAL A 161 12.27 -18.44 -5.58
CA VAL A 161 12.68 -18.10 -4.20
C VAL A 161 14.17 -18.35 -3.96
N ASN A 162 14.73 -19.39 -4.59
CA ASN A 162 16.14 -19.73 -4.45
C ASN A 162 17.08 -18.64 -4.97
N GLN A 163 16.73 -17.89 -6.02
CA GLN A 163 17.61 -16.84 -6.55
C GLN A 163 17.63 -15.58 -5.66
N LEU A 164 16.51 -15.25 -5.02
CA LEU A 164 16.40 -14.11 -4.11
C LEU A 164 17.07 -14.36 -2.75
N LEU A 165 17.02 -15.61 -2.26
CA LEU A 165 17.75 -16.03 -1.07
C LEU A 165 19.26 -16.09 -1.32
N GLU A 166 19.69 -16.59 -2.48
CA GLU A 166 21.11 -16.66 -2.84
C GLU A 166 21.77 -15.29 -3.04
N LEU A 167 21.02 -14.25 -3.45
CA LEU A 167 21.53 -12.88 -3.58
C LEU A 167 21.66 -12.11 -2.26
N ARG A 168 20.96 -12.55 -1.21
CA ARG A 168 20.89 -11.85 0.10
C ARG A 168 21.72 -12.54 1.20
N CYS A 169 22.19 -13.76 0.96
CA CYS A 169 23.11 -14.46 1.86
C CYS A 169 24.57 -14.17 1.48
N ASP A 170 25.43 -14.00 2.48
CA ASP A 170 26.87 -13.87 2.25
C ASP A 170 27.36 -15.12 1.50
N PRO A 171 28.08 -14.98 0.36
CA PRO A 171 28.54 -16.12 -0.42
C PRO A 171 29.35 -17.12 0.39
N ALA A 172 30.01 -16.70 1.49
CA ALA A 172 30.71 -17.60 2.40
C ALA A 172 29.76 -18.55 3.16
N ASP A 173 28.61 -18.06 3.62
CA ASP A 173 27.63 -18.83 4.37
C ASP A 173 26.89 -19.83 3.47
N VAL A 174 26.59 -19.42 2.23
CA VAL A 174 25.99 -20.29 1.20
C VAL A 174 26.94 -21.44 0.84
N GLN A 175 28.25 -21.14 0.71
CA GLN A 175 29.27 -22.14 0.42
C GLN A 175 29.44 -23.15 1.56
N ASP A 176 29.41 -22.70 2.82
CA ASP A 176 29.53 -23.56 4.00
C ASP A 176 28.30 -24.49 4.13
N VAL A 177 27.09 -23.97 3.93
CA VAL A 177 25.86 -24.79 3.92
C VAL A 177 25.91 -25.84 2.79
N ARG A 178 26.31 -25.46 1.57
CA ARG A 178 26.45 -26.40 0.45
C ARG A 178 27.48 -27.49 0.75
N THR A 179 28.60 -27.13 1.39
CA THR A 179 29.65 -28.07 1.77
C THR A 179 29.17 -29.03 2.87
N ARG A 180 28.38 -28.55 3.84
CA ARG A 180 27.77 -29.37 4.90
C ARG A 180 26.70 -30.31 4.36
N VAL A 181 25.87 -29.88 3.41
CA VAL A 181 24.84 -30.71 2.77
C VAL A 181 25.49 -31.78 1.89
N ALA A 182 26.53 -31.44 1.12
CA ALA A 182 27.28 -32.41 0.31
C ALA A 182 28.00 -33.47 1.16
N LYS A 183 28.51 -33.10 2.33
CA LYS A 183 29.05 -34.06 3.31
C LYS A 183 27.99 -34.95 3.97
N ARG A 184 26.73 -34.50 4.00
CA ARG A 184 25.62 -35.18 4.67
C ARG A 184 24.85 -36.14 3.75
N ASN A 185 24.95 -35.95 2.43
CA ASN A 185 24.51 -36.90 1.41
C ASN A 185 25.68 -37.39 0.54
N PRO A 186 26.63 -38.19 1.06
CA PRO A 186 27.55 -38.92 0.22
C PRO A 186 26.83 -40.16 -0.33
N GLY A 187 26.07 -39.99 -1.40
CA GLY A 187 25.56 -41.09 -2.22
C GLY A 187 24.13 -41.53 -1.92
N ASN A 188 23.28 -41.31 -2.92
CA ASN A 188 22.39 -42.36 -3.40
C ASN A 188 22.77 -42.62 -4.85
#